data_AF-A0A7S0DY06-F1
#
_entry.id   AF-A0A7S0DY06-F1
#
_cell.length_a   1.000
_cell.length_b   1.000
_cell.length_c   1.000
_cell.angle_alpha   90.00
_cell.angle_beta   90.00
_cell.angle_gamma   90.00
#
_symmetry.space_group_name_H-M   'P 1'
#
loop_
_entity.id
_entity.type
_entity.pdbx_description
1 polymer ?
#
loop_
_entity_poly.entity_id
_entity_poly.type
_entity_poly.pdbx_seq_one_letter_code
_entity_poly.pdbx_strand_id
1 'polypeptide(L)'
;MLLPVVVILVGLLPSGPLPPRLLRPQRASLPLSLAESRSGLLYAERIREYAPSLLPKLEGLEDQDLDTIDQLQKELEPSVSYLLQSTTAPTAASTLRLGLEVAYIAHLGQRRRSGEAYIIHPVKVACILGQSQMDLVSVVSGLLHDTVEDTALTLSELDALFGVETRRIVE
;
A
#
# COMPACT_ATOMS: atom_id res chain seq x y z
N MET A 1 -41.59 -45.01 33.44
CA MET A 1 -40.76 -45.63 32.40
C MET A 1 -41.45 -45.43 31.05
N LEU A 2 -40.65 -45.14 30.01
CA LEU A 2 -41.00 -45.06 28.57
C LEU A 2 -41.48 -43.69 28.02
N LEU A 3 -40.50 -42.85 27.64
CA LEU A 3 -40.45 -42.15 26.34
C LEU A 3 -40.13 -43.19 25.22
N PRO A 4 -40.11 -42.89 23.90
CA PRO A 4 -40.38 -41.63 23.14
C PRO A 4 -41.26 -41.83 21.87
N VAL A 5 -41.63 -40.75 21.16
CA VAL A 5 -41.36 -40.55 19.70
C VAL A 5 -41.48 -39.05 19.41
N VAL A 6 -40.36 -38.47 18.96
CA VAL A 6 -40.23 -37.09 18.45
C VAL A 6 -40.61 -37.10 16.97
N VAL A 7 -41.65 -36.39 16.57
CA VAL A 7 -41.95 -36.10 15.16
C VAL A 7 -41.26 -34.78 14.81
N ILE A 8 -40.16 -34.88 14.07
CA ILE A 8 -39.47 -33.74 13.46
C ILE A 8 -40.25 -33.35 12.21
N LEU A 9 -40.98 -32.24 12.29
CA LEU A 9 -41.59 -31.61 11.11
C LEU A 9 -40.50 -30.85 10.34
N VAL A 10 -39.95 -31.50 9.31
CA VAL A 10 -39.06 -30.89 8.33
C VAL A 10 -39.89 -29.91 7.49
N GLY A 11 -39.72 -28.61 7.75
CA GLY A 11 -40.27 -27.55 6.92
C GLY A 11 -39.62 -27.55 5.54
N LEU A 12 -40.45 -27.71 4.51
CA LEU A 12 -40.14 -27.54 3.09
C LEU A 12 -39.49 -26.16 2.85
N LEU A 13 -38.23 -26.15 2.43
CA LEU A 13 -37.63 -25.02 1.72
C LEU A 13 -38.01 -25.11 0.23
N PRO A 14 -38.46 -24.03 -0.41
CA PRO A 14 -38.76 -24.04 -1.84
C PRO A 14 -37.48 -24.15 -2.66
N SER A 15 -37.44 -25.16 -3.54
CA SER A 15 -36.41 -25.43 -4.54
C SER A 15 -36.45 -24.38 -5.67
N GLY A 16 -35.93 -23.18 -5.40
CA GLY A 16 -35.61 -22.17 -6.42
C GLY A 16 -34.11 -22.12 -6.70
N PRO A 17 -33.66 -21.79 -7.92
CA PRO A 17 -32.24 -21.59 -8.18
C PRO A 17 -31.72 -20.44 -7.32
N LEU A 18 -30.66 -20.71 -6.56
CA LEU A 18 -29.93 -19.70 -5.79
C LEU A 18 -29.47 -18.57 -6.72
N PRO A 19 -29.57 -17.29 -6.32
CA PRO A 19 -28.99 -16.19 -7.10
C PRO A 19 -27.48 -16.42 -7.23
N PRO A 20 -26.85 -16.01 -8.34
CA PRO A 20 -25.41 -16.11 -8.48
C PRO A 20 -24.77 -15.34 -7.32
N ARG A 21 -24.04 -16.07 -6.47
CA ARG A 21 -23.15 -15.53 -5.46
C ARG A 21 -22.33 -14.44 -6.15
N LEU A 22 -22.55 -13.18 -5.79
CA LEU A 22 -21.56 -12.14 -6.05
C LEU A 22 -20.28 -12.63 -5.38
N LEU A 23 -19.38 -13.15 -6.20
CA LEU A 23 -18.02 -13.45 -5.79
C LEU A 23 -17.46 -12.11 -5.34
N ARG A 24 -17.48 -11.88 -4.02
CA ARG A 24 -16.59 -10.94 -3.37
C ARG A 24 -15.21 -11.26 -3.95
N PRO A 25 -14.49 -10.32 -4.57
CA PRO A 25 -13.16 -10.63 -5.07
C PRO A 25 -12.38 -11.19 -3.88
N GLN A 26 -12.01 -12.46 -3.98
CA GLN A 26 -11.00 -13.01 -3.08
C GLN A 26 -9.82 -12.07 -3.22
N ARG A 27 -9.31 -11.54 -2.09
CA ARG A 27 -8.02 -10.84 -2.07
C ARG A 27 -7.06 -11.72 -2.83
N ALA A 28 -6.69 -11.30 -4.04
CA ALA A 28 -5.70 -11.97 -4.81
C ALA A 28 -4.39 -11.79 -4.03
N SER A 29 -4.01 -12.80 -3.27
CA SER A 29 -2.60 -13.02 -2.96
C SER A 29 -1.93 -13.29 -4.30
N LEU A 30 -1.50 -12.21 -4.95
CA LEU A 30 -0.74 -12.24 -6.19
C LEU A 30 0.50 -13.12 -5.99
N PRO A 31 0.73 -14.13 -6.84
CA PRO A 31 2.02 -14.80 -6.85
C PRO A 31 3.05 -13.78 -7.35
N LEU A 32 4.03 -13.47 -6.50
CA LEU A 32 5.21 -12.69 -6.84
C LEU A 32 5.98 -13.42 -7.95
N SER A 33 5.69 -13.12 -9.23
CA SER A 33 6.63 -13.41 -10.30
C SER A 33 7.73 -12.36 -10.24
N LEU A 34 8.80 -12.68 -9.52
CA LEU A 34 10.04 -11.92 -9.34
C LEU A 34 10.80 -11.57 -10.64
N ALA A 35 10.20 -11.72 -11.83
CA ALA A 35 10.94 -11.87 -13.08
C ALA A 35 11.08 -10.60 -13.94
N GLU A 36 10.44 -9.48 -13.60
CA GLU A 36 10.60 -8.24 -14.39
C GLU A 36 10.86 -7.00 -13.51
N SER A 37 11.53 -7.19 -12.38
CA SER A 37 12.15 -6.06 -11.66
C SER A 37 13.31 -5.53 -12.49
N ARG A 38 13.12 -4.36 -13.11
CA ARG A 38 14.25 -3.42 -13.25
C ARG A 38 14.86 -3.29 -11.85
N SER A 39 16.12 -3.69 -11.71
CA SER A 39 16.79 -3.91 -10.43
C SER A 39 16.58 -2.72 -9.48
N GLY A 40 15.68 -2.84 -8.50
CA GLY A 40 15.41 -1.79 -7.50
C GLY A 40 13.93 -1.46 -7.29
N LEU A 41 13.06 -1.56 -8.30
CA LEU A 41 11.61 -1.34 -8.10
C LEU A 41 10.90 -2.66 -7.82
N LEU A 42 10.40 -2.82 -6.60
CA LEU A 42 9.70 -4.03 -6.19
C LEU A 42 8.21 -4.00 -6.53
N TYR A 43 7.63 -2.80 -6.68
CA TYR A 43 6.19 -2.63 -6.88
C TYR A 43 5.80 -1.92 -8.18
N ALA A 44 6.69 -1.86 -9.17
CA ALA A 44 6.41 -1.22 -10.46
C ALA A 44 5.10 -1.71 -11.10
N GLU A 45 4.88 -3.02 -11.17
CA GLU A 45 3.65 -3.58 -11.78
C GLU A 45 2.38 -3.19 -11.03
N ARG A 46 2.45 -3.20 -9.68
CA ARG A 46 1.33 -2.76 -8.86
C ARG A 46 1.04 -1.27 -9.06
N ILE A 47 2.08 -0.45 -9.18
CA ILE A 47 1.93 0.99 -9.45
C ILE A 47 1.35 1.20 -10.85
N ARG A 48 1.80 0.45 -11.87
CA ARG A 48 1.22 0.51 -13.23
C ARG A 48 -0.27 0.20 -13.23
N GLU A 49 -0.69 -0.82 -12.47
CA GLU A 49 -2.08 -1.28 -12.43
C GLU A 49 -2.99 -0.31 -11.68
N TYR A 50 -2.55 0.22 -10.53
CA TYR A 50 -3.42 0.94 -9.59
C TYR A 50 -3.19 2.46 -9.51
N ALA A 51 -2.12 2.99 -10.11
CA ALA A 51 -1.83 4.43 -10.15
C ALA A 51 -1.40 4.89 -11.57
N PRO A 52 -2.31 4.82 -12.56
CA PRO A 52 -2.03 5.25 -13.92
C PRO A 52 -1.54 6.71 -14.03
N SER A 53 -1.91 7.59 -13.09
CA SER A 53 -1.40 8.96 -13.01
C SER A 53 0.13 9.06 -12.87
N LEU A 54 0.77 8.02 -12.33
CA LEU A 54 2.20 7.96 -12.11
C LEU A 54 2.97 7.37 -13.30
N LEU A 55 2.30 6.77 -14.29
CA LEU A 55 2.95 6.10 -15.43
C LEU A 55 3.99 6.96 -16.16
N PRO A 56 3.73 8.25 -16.48
CA PRO A 56 4.71 9.06 -17.18
C PRO A 56 6.02 9.23 -16.41
N LYS A 57 5.94 9.27 -15.07
CA LYS A 57 7.12 9.37 -14.20
C LYS A 57 7.78 8.01 -14.02
N LEU A 58 6.99 6.95 -13.85
CA LEU A 58 7.48 5.58 -13.70
C LEU A 58 8.29 5.11 -14.92
N GLU A 59 7.81 5.41 -16.13
CA GLU A 59 8.50 5.02 -17.37
C GLU A 59 9.80 5.81 -17.61
N GLY A 60 9.90 7.00 -17.01
CA GLY A 60 11.08 7.87 -17.09
C GLY A 60 12.14 7.65 -16.01
N LEU A 61 11.99 6.64 -15.15
CA LEU A 61 12.96 6.38 -14.08
C LEU A 61 14.30 5.90 -14.63
N GLU A 62 15.37 6.47 -14.07
CA GLU A 62 16.76 6.14 -14.35
C GLU A 62 17.34 5.26 -13.23
N ASP A 63 18.46 4.59 -13.48
CA ASP A 63 19.11 3.73 -12.48
C ASP A 63 19.50 4.51 -11.20
N GLN A 64 19.87 5.79 -11.36
CA GLN A 64 20.16 6.68 -10.23
C GLN A 64 18.95 6.90 -9.32
N ASP A 65 17.74 6.88 -9.87
CA ASP A 65 16.52 7.01 -9.09
C ASP A 65 16.30 5.78 -8.21
N LEU A 66 16.60 4.59 -8.75
CA LEU A 66 16.51 3.32 -8.03
C LEU A 66 17.51 3.28 -6.85
N ASP A 67 18.74 3.70 -7.09
CA ASP A 67 19.77 3.85 -6.05
C ASP A 67 19.31 4.81 -4.95
N THR A 68 18.65 5.91 -5.34
CA THR A 68 18.12 6.91 -4.41
C THR A 68 17.00 6.33 -3.56
N ILE A 69 16.06 5.59 -4.14
CA ILE A 69 14.98 4.92 -3.41
C ILE A 69 15.56 3.94 -2.37
N ASP A 70 16.59 3.17 -2.73
CA ASP A 70 17.26 2.26 -1.81
C ASP A 70 18.00 2.97 -0.69
N GLN A 71 18.62 4.11 -0.98
CA GLN A 71 19.24 4.93 0.06
C GLN A 71 18.21 5.50 1.05
N LEU A 72 17.08 6.03 0.54
CA LEU A 72 16.00 6.53 1.39
C LEU A 72 15.37 5.42 2.24
N GLN A 73 15.27 4.21 1.70
CA GLN A 73 14.79 3.05 2.44
C GLN A 73 15.70 2.73 3.64
N LYS A 74 17.02 2.75 3.44
CA LYS A 74 18.01 2.55 4.51
C LYS A 74 17.96 3.65 5.57
N GLU A 75 17.65 4.88 5.17
CA GLU A 75 17.49 6.00 6.11
C GLU A 75 16.21 5.88 6.95
N LEU A 76 15.12 5.38 6.35
CA LEU A 76 13.85 5.18 7.04
C LEU A 76 13.90 3.99 8.02
N GLU A 77 14.60 2.91 7.64
CA GLU A 77 14.56 1.62 8.32
C GLU A 77 14.79 1.67 9.85
N PRO A 78 15.78 2.39 10.40
CA PRO A 78 16.00 2.45 11.84
C PRO A 78 14.77 2.96 12.59
N SER A 79 14.10 3.97 12.02
CA SER A 79 12.93 4.63 12.63
C SER A 79 11.68 3.74 12.60
N VAL A 80 11.59 2.77 11.68
CA VAL A 80 10.40 1.92 11.51
C VAL A 80 10.66 0.45 11.89
N SER A 81 11.84 0.15 12.45
CA SER A 81 12.28 -1.22 12.76
C SER A 81 11.30 -2.01 13.65
N TYR A 82 10.57 -1.35 14.55
CA TYR A 82 9.53 -1.98 15.39
C TYR A 82 8.36 -2.54 14.57
N LEU A 83 7.99 -1.90 13.44
CA LEU A 83 6.98 -2.43 12.52
C LEU A 83 7.47 -3.69 11.81
N LEU A 84 8.78 -3.73 11.52
CA LEU A 84 9.44 -4.83 10.82
C LEU A 84 9.74 -6.05 11.70
N GLN A 85 9.62 -5.92 13.03
CA GLN A 85 9.83 -7.00 13.99
C GLN A 85 8.50 -7.64 14.46
N SER A 86 7.36 -7.10 14.02
CA SER A 86 6.03 -7.58 14.38
C SER A 86 5.65 -8.88 13.65
N THR A 87 4.62 -9.59 14.12
CA THR A 87 4.08 -10.79 13.42
C THR A 87 3.50 -10.47 12.04
N THR A 88 3.21 -9.21 11.76
CA THR A 88 2.78 -8.68 10.46
C THR A 88 3.93 -8.17 9.59
N ALA A 89 5.19 -8.41 10.00
CA ALA A 89 6.38 -7.86 9.38
C ALA A 89 6.46 -7.99 7.85
N PRO A 90 6.15 -9.14 7.20
CA PRO A 90 6.20 -9.25 5.74
C PRO A 90 5.23 -8.28 5.05
N THR A 91 4.05 -8.05 5.65
CA THR A 91 3.05 -7.10 5.16
C THR A 91 3.45 -5.65 5.48
N ALA A 92 4.07 -5.40 6.63
CA ALA A 92 4.54 -4.06 7.00
C ALA A 92 5.69 -3.59 6.11
N ALA A 93 6.70 -4.44 5.90
CA ALA A 93 7.86 -4.15 5.04
C ALA A 93 7.41 -3.84 3.61
N SER A 94 6.52 -4.67 3.05
CA SER A 94 6.00 -4.48 1.70
C SER A 94 5.17 -3.21 1.56
N THR A 95 4.35 -2.87 2.57
CA THR A 95 3.53 -1.65 2.54
C THR A 95 4.40 -0.39 2.66
N LEU A 96 5.42 -0.41 3.53
CA LEU A 96 6.37 0.71 3.66
C LEU A 96 7.16 0.93 2.38
N ARG A 97 7.68 -0.15 1.79
CA ARG A 97 8.44 -0.05 0.54
C ARG A 97 7.56 0.45 -0.61
N LEU A 98 6.33 -0.05 -0.74
CA LEU A 98 5.37 0.49 -1.71
C LEU A 98 5.09 1.97 -1.47
N GLY A 99 4.88 2.39 -0.21
CA GLY A 99 4.66 3.80 0.15
C GLY A 99 5.83 4.69 -0.26
N LEU A 100 7.06 4.24 -0.03
CA LEU A 100 8.26 4.96 -0.43
C LEU A 100 8.40 5.06 -1.96
N GLU A 101 8.21 3.96 -2.69
CA GLU A 101 8.28 3.95 -4.16
C GLU A 101 7.22 4.90 -4.75
N VAL A 102 5.97 4.84 -4.27
CA VAL A 102 4.88 5.72 -4.72
C VAL A 102 5.19 7.18 -4.42
N ALA A 103 5.61 7.52 -3.19
CA ALA A 103 5.94 8.88 -2.82
C ALA A 103 7.10 9.43 -3.66
N TYR A 104 8.14 8.62 -3.88
CA TYR A 104 9.28 9.01 -4.70
C TYR A 104 8.87 9.29 -6.14
N ILE A 105 8.12 8.38 -6.76
CA ILE A 105 7.66 8.53 -8.15
C ILE A 105 6.74 9.74 -8.26
N ALA A 106 5.78 9.91 -7.34
CA ALA A 106 4.86 11.04 -7.31
C ALA A 106 5.63 12.38 -7.28
N HIS A 107 6.69 12.47 -6.48
CA HIS A 107 7.52 13.66 -6.35
C HIS A 107 8.77 13.69 -7.24
N LEU A 108 8.92 12.76 -8.20
CA LEU A 108 10.08 12.71 -9.10
C LEU A 108 10.21 14.05 -9.84
N GLY A 109 11.44 14.58 -9.85
CA GLY A 109 11.80 15.88 -10.43
C GLY A 109 11.38 17.11 -9.61
N GLN A 110 10.60 16.94 -8.53
CA GLN A 110 10.13 18.06 -7.72
C GLN A 110 11.19 18.50 -6.70
N ARG A 111 11.34 19.81 -6.54
CA ARG A 111 12.27 20.44 -5.59
C ARG A 111 11.54 21.35 -4.60
N ARG A 112 12.01 21.39 -3.36
CA ARG A 112 11.59 22.41 -2.37
C ARG A 112 12.23 23.76 -2.69
N ARG A 113 11.75 24.82 -2.03
CA ARG A 113 12.39 26.16 -2.10
C ARG A 113 13.85 26.16 -1.66
N SER A 114 14.28 25.22 -0.82
CA SER A 114 15.67 25.03 -0.42
C SER A 114 16.57 24.45 -1.54
N GLY A 115 15.98 23.92 -2.62
CA GLY A 115 16.70 23.19 -3.67
C GLY A 115 16.83 21.68 -3.42
N GLU A 116 16.42 21.18 -2.25
CA GLU A 116 16.38 19.75 -1.96
C GLU A 116 15.29 19.02 -2.76
N ALA A 117 15.49 17.73 -3.03
CA ALA A 117 14.44 16.88 -3.61
C ALA A 117 13.23 16.82 -2.66
N TYR A 118 12.02 16.94 -3.21
CA TYR A 118 10.81 17.05 -2.39
C TYR A 118 10.60 15.82 -1.50
N ILE A 119 10.88 14.62 -2.04
CA ILE A 119 10.76 13.33 -1.33
C ILE A 119 11.50 13.26 0.02
N ILE A 120 12.53 14.08 0.22
CA ILE A 120 13.25 14.15 1.50
C ILE A 120 12.31 14.60 2.63
N HIS A 121 11.33 15.48 2.35
CA HIS A 121 10.36 15.94 3.35
C HIS A 121 9.43 14.81 3.82
N PRO A 122 8.67 14.11 2.95
CA PRO A 122 7.84 12.99 3.37
C PRO A 122 8.61 11.87 4.09
N VAL A 123 9.83 11.56 3.67
CA VAL A 123 10.69 10.58 4.36
C VAL A 123 11.05 11.04 5.77
N LYS A 124 11.42 12.31 5.96
CA LYS A 124 11.68 12.88 7.29
C LYS A 124 10.44 12.84 8.19
N VAL A 125 9.26 13.16 7.64
CA VAL A 125 7.99 13.06 8.37
C VAL A 125 7.73 11.62 8.81
N ALA A 126 7.90 10.64 7.91
CA ALA A 126 7.75 9.23 8.24
C ALA A 126 8.76 8.74 9.30
N CYS A 127 10.00 9.22 9.27
CA CYS A 127 10.98 8.95 10.32
C CYS A 127 10.53 9.47 11.68
N ILE A 128 9.98 10.68 11.77
CA ILE A 128 9.47 11.26 13.03
C ILE A 128 8.29 10.43 13.58
N LEU A 129 7.37 10.01 12.70
CA LEU A 129 6.25 9.15 13.08
C LEU A 129 6.74 7.77 13.56
N GLY A 130 7.74 7.20 12.88
CA GLY A 130 8.38 5.95 13.28
C GLY A 130 9.09 6.05 14.62
N GLN A 131 9.83 7.14 14.87
CA GLN A 131 10.47 7.40 16.16
C GLN A 131 9.46 7.52 17.31
N SER A 132 8.25 8.00 17.00
CA SER A 132 7.12 8.06 17.92
C SER A 132 6.38 6.73 18.05
N GLN A 133 6.85 5.67 17.39
CA GLN A 133 6.27 4.33 17.33
C GLN A 133 4.80 4.30 16.87
N MET A 134 4.44 5.15 15.92
CA MET A 134 3.08 5.17 15.35
C MET A 134 2.75 3.87 14.60
N ASP A 135 1.49 3.59 14.36
CA ASP A 135 1.11 2.40 13.59
C ASP A 135 1.50 2.52 12.11
N LEU A 136 1.48 1.38 11.40
CA LEU A 136 1.87 1.30 9.99
C LEU A 136 1.08 2.27 9.10
N VAL A 137 -0.23 2.41 9.33
CA VAL A 137 -1.09 3.26 8.49
C VAL A 137 -0.68 4.72 8.65
N SER A 138 -0.41 5.16 9.89
CA SER A 138 0.07 6.52 10.16
C SER A 138 1.41 6.80 9.50
N VAL A 139 2.40 5.90 9.62
CA VAL A 139 3.73 6.10 9.01
C VAL A 139 3.65 6.16 7.48
N VAL A 140 2.88 5.26 6.86
CA VAL A 140 2.66 5.25 5.41
C VAL A 140 1.91 6.49 4.95
N SER A 141 0.93 6.96 5.73
CA SER A 141 0.23 8.21 5.44
C SER A 141 1.18 9.41 5.51
N GLY A 142 2.14 9.42 6.45
CA GLY A 142 3.20 10.43 6.50
C GLY A 142 4.10 10.45 5.25
N LEU A 143 4.39 9.30 4.65
CA LEU A 143 5.10 9.24 3.36
C LEU A 143 4.28 9.82 2.20
N LEU A 144 2.95 9.74 2.28
CA LEU A 144 2.05 10.02 1.17
C LEU A 144 1.28 11.35 1.30
N HIS A 145 1.39 12.05 2.43
CA HIS A 145 0.51 13.17 2.77
C HIS A 145 0.44 14.27 1.71
N ASP A 146 1.56 14.62 1.09
CA ASP A 146 1.62 15.67 0.06
C ASP A 146 1.39 15.13 -1.36
N THR A 147 1.24 13.81 -1.55
CA THR A 147 1.18 13.23 -2.90
C THR A 147 -0.10 13.59 -3.64
N VAL A 148 -1.22 13.74 -2.94
CA VAL A 148 -2.51 14.11 -3.55
C VAL A 148 -2.59 15.61 -3.81
N GLU A 149 -2.03 16.43 -2.92
CA GLU A 149 -2.06 17.90 -3.03
C GLU A 149 -1.07 18.42 -4.08
N ASP A 150 0.15 17.88 -4.10
CA ASP A 150 1.26 18.43 -4.88
C ASP A 150 1.57 17.66 -6.18
N THR A 151 0.87 16.56 -6.46
CA THR A 151 1.18 15.69 -7.61
C THR A 151 -0.08 15.25 -8.37
N ALA A 152 0.09 14.37 -9.36
CA ALA A 152 -1.02 13.84 -10.16
C ALA A 152 -1.75 12.66 -9.48
N LEU A 153 -1.22 12.14 -8.36
CA LEU A 153 -1.82 11.01 -7.66
C LEU A 153 -3.19 11.39 -7.11
N THR A 154 -4.20 10.55 -7.35
CA THR A 154 -5.58 10.81 -6.91
C THR A 154 -5.95 10.04 -5.64
N LEU A 155 -6.94 10.53 -4.89
CA LEU A 155 -7.49 9.80 -3.73
C LEU A 155 -8.00 8.41 -4.09
N SER A 156 -8.52 8.20 -5.31
CA SER A 156 -9.01 6.90 -5.77
C SER A 156 -7.86 5.90 -6.00
N GLU A 157 -6.74 6.37 -6.54
CA GLU A 157 -5.55 5.54 -6.75
C GLU A 157 -4.88 5.21 -5.40
N LEU A 158 -4.85 6.19 -4.49
CA LEU A 158 -4.38 6.00 -3.11
C LEU A 158 -5.21 4.93 -2.37
N ASP A 159 -6.54 4.95 -2.52
CA ASP A 159 -7.43 3.91 -1.98
C ASP A 159 -7.15 2.53 -2.58
N ALA A 160 -6.96 2.46 -3.90
CA ALA A 160 -6.67 1.21 -4.59
C ALA A 160 -5.33 0.61 -4.14
N LEU A 161 -4.32 1.45 -3.89
CA LEU A 161 -2.99 1.02 -3.47
C LEU A 161 -2.93 0.63 -1.98
N PHE A 162 -3.50 1.45 -1.08
CA PHE A 162 -3.28 1.34 0.36
C PHE A 162 -4.55 1.11 1.20
N GLY A 163 -5.73 1.30 0.59
CA GLY A 163 -7.03 1.17 1.22
C GLY A 163 -7.53 2.43 1.92
N VAL A 164 -8.78 2.34 2.36
CA VAL A 164 -9.59 3.47 2.83
C VAL A 164 -9.03 4.18 4.06
N GLU A 165 -8.32 3.46 4.94
CA GLU A 165 -7.79 4.04 6.18
C GLU A 165 -6.64 5.01 5.89
N THR A 166 -5.69 4.62 5.03
CA THR A 166 -4.63 5.52 4.55
C THR A 166 -5.22 6.71 3.80
N ARG A 167 -6.19 6.45 2.90
CA ARG A 167 -6.87 7.51 2.14
C ARG A 167 -7.49 8.57 3.04
N ARG A 168 -8.16 8.16 4.12
CA ARG A 168 -8.83 9.07 5.07
C ARG A 168 -7.87 9.96 5.86
N ILE A 169 -6.62 9.53 6.05
CA ILE A 169 -5.62 10.31 6.78
C ILE A 169 -4.94 11.33 5.87
N VAL A 170 -4.84 11.00 4.57
CA VAL A 170 -4.21 11.87 3.55
C VAL A 170 -5.17 12.90 2.96
N GLU A 171 -6.49 12.63 2.95
CA GLU A 171 -7.55 13.56 2.55
C GLU A 171 -7.60 14.83 3.41
#